data_AF-A0A2W3Z6Y0-F1
#
_entry.id   AF-A0A2W3Z6Y0-F1
#
_cell.length_a   1.000
_cell.length_b   1.000
_cell.length_c   1.000
_cell.angle_alpha   90.00
_cell.angle_beta   90.00
_cell.angle_gamma   90.00
#
_symmetry.space_group_name_H-M   'P 1'
#
loop_
_entity.id
_entity.type
_entity.pdbx_description
1 polymer ?
#
loop_
_entity_poly.entity_id
_entity_poly.type
_entity_poly.pdbx_seq_one_letter_code
_entity_poly.pdbx_strand_id
1 'polypeptide(L)'
;MSTTSKVLKKLYYILGEKSEGITVSEFWNYLFEDKELAKELVFDGERREGIVVGLQTRIRKGGKAVEGIKIIKNGEGKNVFILNNNNLNYLAGVSNKYLKEATTVKLEVQDYVFNKSEQLIINKYGNALEELERLNSDLEKIADKIFGKIIKTDNLKNEKIKEEK
;
A
#
# COMPACT_ATOMS: atom_id res chain seq x y z
N MET A 1 -1.75 16.86 -18.06
CA MET A 1 -1.76 16.63 -16.59
C MET A 1 -0.62 17.43 -15.97
N SER A 2 -0.85 18.15 -14.85
CA SER A 2 0.20 18.97 -14.21
C SER A 2 1.35 18.11 -13.68
N THR A 3 2.58 18.64 -13.61
CA THR A 3 3.75 17.93 -13.06
C THR A 3 3.47 17.46 -11.63
N THR A 4 2.83 18.29 -10.79
CA THR A 4 2.43 17.89 -9.42
C THR A 4 1.47 16.70 -9.42
N SER A 5 0.53 16.63 -10.36
CA SER A 5 -0.39 15.50 -10.50
C SER A 5 0.33 14.22 -10.97
N LYS A 6 1.33 14.33 -11.86
CA LYS A 6 2.15 13.20 -12.29
C LYS A 6 3.00 12.66 -11.14
N VAL A 7 3.63 13.54 -10.37
CA VAL A 7 4.41 13.19 -9.16
C VAL A 7 3.53 12.49 -8.13
N LEU A 8 2.33 13.02 -7.85
CA LEU A 8 1.38 12.38 -6.95
C LEU A 8 0.95 11.00 -7.45
N LYS A 9 0.65 10.85 -8.74
CA LYS A 9 0.29 9.55 -9.32
C LYS A 9 1.44 8.54 -9.19
N LYS A 10 2.68 8.98 -9.42
CA LYS A 10 3.88 8.15 -9.22
C LYS A 10 4.06 7.78 -7.74
N LEU A 11 3.78 8.68 -6.80
CA LEU A 11 3.80 8.37 -5.37
C LEU A 11 2.80 7.27 -4.99
N TYR A 12 1.55 7.36 -5.47
CA TYR A 12 0.56 6.29 -5.24
C TYR A 12 1.00 4.95 -5.82
N TYR A 13 1.56 4.96 -7.03
CA TYR A 13 2.08 3.75 -7.67
C TYR A 13 3.16 3.09 -6.81
N ILE A 14 4.18 3.86 -6.41
CA ILE A 14 5.30 3.32 -5.62
C ILE A 14 4.83 2.81 -4.27
N LEU A 15 3.96 3.56 -3.57
CA LEU A 15 3.43 3.12 -2.28
C LEU A 15 2.50 1.90 -2.40
N GLY A 16 1.93 1.65 -3.58
CA GLY A 16 1.20 0.41 -3.86
C GLY A 16 2.11 -0.83 -3.91
N GLU A 17 3.37 -0.67 -4.30
CA GLU A 17 4.38 -1.74 -4.33
C GLU A 17 5.21 -1.79 -3.02
N LYS A 18 5.42 -0.63 -2.38
CA LYS A 18 6.25 -0.43 -1.18
C LYS A 18 5.40 -0.15 0.04
N SER A 19 4.83 -1.24 0.55
CA SER A 19 3.91 -1.27 1.69
C SER A 19 4.49 -0.62 2.97
N GLU A 20 5.80 -0.70 3.17
CA GLU A 20 6.56 -0.12 4.27
C GLU A 20 6.70 1.41 4.20
N GLY A 21 6.32 2.01 3.07
CA GLY A 21 6.51 3.41 2.78
C GLY A 21 7.90 3.71 2.21
N ILE A 22 8.09 4.95 1.78
CA ILE A 22 9.36 5.42 1.20
C ILE A 22 9.76 6.78 1.77
N THR A 23 11.05 6.98 2.01
CA THR A 23 11.60 8.28 2.39
C THR A 23 11.50 9.27 1.23
N VAL A 24 11.63 10.57 1.53
CA VAL A 24 11.69 11.61 0.49
C VAL A 24 12.86 11.40 -0.47
N SER A 25 14.00 10.92 0.03
CA SER A 25 15.18 10.67 -0.80
C SER A 25 14.93 9.51 -1.78
N GLU A 26 14.35 8.42 -1.30
CA GLU A 26 13.96 7.29 -2.16
C GLU A 26 12.91 7.71 -3.17
N PHE A 27 11.95 8.54 -2.76
CA PHE A 27 10.94 9.06 -3.67
C PHE A 27 11.56 9.82 -4.85
N TRP A 28 12.56 10.66 -4.58
CA TRP A 28 13.31 11.34 -5.65
C TRP A 28 13.96 10.37 -6.62
N ASN A 29 14.59 9.29 -6.12
CA ASN A 29 15.21 8.29 -7.00
C ASN A 29 14.16 7.68 -7.96
N TYR A 30 13.00 7.29 -7.44
CA TYR A 30 11.90 6.74 -8.26
C TYR A 30 11.31 7.75 -9.25
N LEU A 31 11.32 9.05 -8.93
CA LEU A 31 10.89 10.09 -9.86
C LEU A 31 11.85 10.25 -11.04
N PHE A 32 13.16 10.02 -10.82
CA PHE A 32 14.19 10.12 -11.85
C PHE A 32 14.32 8.88 -12.74
N GLU A 33 13.76 7.74 -12.33
CA GLU A 33 13.65 6.55 -13.20
C GLU A 33 12.73 6.79 -14.40
N ASP A 34 11.72 7.66 -14.25
CA ASP A 34 10.85 8.09 -15.34
C ASP A 34 11.49 9.24 -16.11
N LYS A 35 12.06 8.94 -17.28
CA LYS A 35 12.79 9.91 -18.11
C LYS A 35 11.95 11.13 -18.53
N GLU A 36 10.64 10.97 -18.69
CA GLU A 36 9.77 12.08 -19.09
C GLU A 36 9.43 12.95 -17.89
N LEU A 37 9.13 12.35 -16.74
CA LEU A 37 8.88 13.09 -15.50
C LEU A 37 10.15 13.78 -14.99
N ALA A 38 11.32 13.15 -15.11
CA ALA A 38 12.61 13.69 -14.73
C ALA A 38 12.91 15.03 -15.40
N LYS A 39 12.60 15.17 -16.71
CA LYS A 39 12.78 16.42 -17.46
C LYS A 39 11.95 17.57 -16.88
N GLU A 40 10.75 17.29 -16.38
CA GLU A 40 9.87 18.30 -15.79
C GLU A 40 10.27 18.70 -14.36
N LEU A 41 11.06 17.85 -13.70
CA LEU A 41 11.49 17.99 -12.31
C LEU A 41 12.85 18.68 -12.15
N VAL A 42 13.52 19.00 -13.26
CA VAL A 42 14.78 19.75 -13.29
C VAL A 42 14.55 21.09 -13.97
N PHE A 43 15.08 22.16 -13.38
CA PHE A 43 15.14 23.50 -13.97
C PHE A 43 16.51 24.09 -13.70
N ASP A 44 17.19 24.58 -14.73
CA ASP A 44 18.57 25.10 -14.64
C ASP A 44 19.57 24.15 -13.97
N GLY A 45 19.43 22.84 -14.22
CA GLY A 45 20.29 21.79 -13.65
C GLY A 45 19.98 21.45 -12.19
N GLU A 46 19.06 22.16 -11.55
CA GLU A 46 18.66 21.93 -10.16
C GLU A 46 17.30 21.21 -10.06
N ARG A 47 17.12 20.48 -8.96
CA ARG A 47 15.85 19.83 -8.64
C ARG A 47 14.81 20.90 -8.30
N ARG A 48 13.61 20.76 -8.85
CA ARG A 48 12.44 21.57 -8.48
C ARG A 48 11.85 21.10 -7.16
N GLU A 49 12.60 21.28 -6.07
CA GLU A 49 12.25 20.83 -4.72
C GLU A 49 10.86 21.31 -4.27
N GLY A 50 10.44 22.49 -4.72
CA GLY A 50 9.12 23.06 -4.45
C GLY A 50 7.94 22.16 -4.83
N ILE A 51 8.09 21.23 -5.79
CA ILE A 51 7.04 20.29 -6.17
C ILE A 51 6.82 19.25 -5.07
N VAL A 52 7.90 18.63 -4.57
CA VAL A 52 7.83 17.62 -3.51
C VAL A 52 7.49 18.27 -2.17
N VAL A 53 8.06 19.44 -1.86
CA VAL A 53 7.72 20.22 -0.66
C VAL A 53 6.24 20.63 -0.68
N GLY A 54 5.74 21.08 -1.83
CA GLY A 54 4.33 21.40 -2.04
C GLY A 54 3.42 20.20 -1.83
N LEU A 55 3.83 19.02 -2.33
CA LEU A 55 3.12 17.77 -2.11
C LEU A 55 3.11 17.36 -0.62
N GLN A 56 4.24 17.43 0.08
CA GLN A 56 4.32 17.15 1.51
C GLN A 56 3.41 18.06 2.32
N THR A 57 3.38 19.35 1.97
CA THR A 57 2.50 20.33 2.61
C THR A 57 1.03 19.98 2.41
N ARG A 58 0.62 19.56 1.20
CA ARG A 58 -0.75 19.10 0.92
C ARG A 58 -1.10 17.85 1.72
N ILE A 59 -0.21 16.86 1.77
CA ILE A 59 -0.41 15.63 2.55
C ILE A 59 -0.61 15.96 4.03
N ARG A 60 0.22 16.84 4.62
CA ARG A 60 0.09 17.25 6.02
C ARG A 60 -1.20 18.02 6.31
N LYS A 61 -1.63 18.88 5.39
CA LYS A 61 -2.88 19.63 5.50
C LYS A 61 -4.12 18.76 5.26
N GLY A 62 -3.94 17.61 4.61
CA GLY A 62 -5.02 16.76 4.14
C GLY A 62 -5.74 17.35 2.93
N GLY A 63 -6.57 16.53 2.28
CA GLY A 63 -7.39 16.93 1.14
C GLY A 63 -7.71 15.74 0.23
N LYS A 64 -8.82 15.83 -0.51
CA LYS A 64 -9.32 14.75 -1.38
C LYS A 64 -8.27 14.23 -2.38
N ALA A 65 -7.39 15.09 -2.89
CA ALA A 65 -6.38 14.71 -3.88
C ALA A 65 -5.20 13.91 -3.30
N VAL A 66 -4.99 13.95 -1.98
CA VAL A 66 -3.88 13.26 -1.27
C VAL A 66 -4.42 12.26 -0.25
N GLU A 67 -5.69 11.88 -0.42
CA GLU A 67 -6.40 11.01 0.49
C GLU A 67 -5.72 9.65 0.57
N GLY A 68 -5.60 9.12 1.78
CA GLY A 68 -4.94 7.84 1.98
C GLY A 68 -3.41 7.92 1.94
N ILE A 69 -2.77 9.09 1.89
CA ILE A 69 -1.31 9.22 2.12
C ILE A 69 -1.07 9.96 3.44
N LYS A 70 -0.10 9.50 4.23
CA LYS A 70 0.41 10.19 5.43
C LYS A 70 1.93 10.32 5.35
N ILE A 71 2.45 11.25 6.16
CA ILE A 71 3.89 11.37 6.39
C ILE A 71 4.15 11.05 7.87
N ILE A 72 4.97 10.05 8.13
CA ILE A 72 5.43 9.67 9.48
C ILE A 72 6.94 9.83 9.58
N LYS A 73 7.49 9.76 10.80
CA LYS A 73 8.94 9.65 11.00
C LYS A 73 9.36 8.20 11.20
N ASN A 74 10.45 7.77 10.56
CA ASN A 74 11.06 6.46 10.84
C ASN A 74 11.97 6.51 12.09
N GLY A 75 12.59 5.38 12.43
CA GLY A 75 13.53 5.27 13.57
C GLY A 75 14.77 6.17 13.47
N GLU A 76 15.10 6.65 12.26
CA GLU A 76 16.20 7.61 12.02
C GLU A 76 15.72 9.08 12.05
N GLY A 77 14.44 9.32 12.35
CA GLY A 77 13.85 10.66 12.38
C GLY A 77 13.55 11.28 11.00
N LYS A 78 13.69 10.52 9.91
CA LYS A 78 13.42 10.95 8.52
C LYS A 78 11.92 10.86 8.20
N ASN A 79 11.43 11.77 7.36
CA ASN A 79 10.05 11.75 6.87
C ASN A 79 9.86 10.62 5.83
N VAL A 80 8.85 9.79 6.06
CA VAL A 80 8.44 8.67 5.21
C VAL A 80 7.01 8.88 4.75
N PHE A 81 6.79 8.80 3.44
CA PHE A 81 5.46 8.70 2.86
C PHE A 81 4.94 7.29 3.06
N ILE A 82 3.73 7.18 3.60
CA ILE A 82 3.01 5.91 3.76
C ILE A 82 1.62 6.06 3.16
N LEU A 83 1.07 4.96 2.64
CA LEU A 83 -0.37 4.91 2.48
C LEU A 83 -1.00 4.77 3.87
N ASN A 84 -1.86 5.72 4.23
CA ASN A 84 -2.68 5.70 5.43
C ASN A 84 -3.68 4.54 5.33
N ASN A 85 -3.34 3.43 5.96
CA ASN A 85 -4.07 2.18 5.93
C ASN A 85 -5.45 2.30 6.60
N ASN A 86 -6.46 2.53 5.76
CA ASN A 86 -7.79 1.91 5.85
C ASN A 86 -8.09 1.13 4.54
N ASN A 87 -7.06 0.72 3.81
CA ASN A 87 -7.21 -0.04 2.59
C ASN A 87 -7.12 -1.53 2.93
N LEU A 88 -8.27 -2.21 2.86
CA LEU A 88 -8.39 -3.66 3.08
C LEU A 88 -7.39 -4.47 2.23
N ASN A 89 -6.92 -3.95 1.08
CA ASN A 89 -5.88 -4.60 0.28
C ASN A 89 -4.51 -4.66 0.97
N TYR A 90 -4.14 -3.66 1.77
CA TYR A 90 -2.90 -3.68 2.54
C TYR A 90 -2.98 -4.67 3.69
N LEU A 91 -4.10 -4.65 4.43
CA LEU A 91 -4.38 -5.64 5.48
C LEU A 91 -4.39 -7.06 4.90
N ALA A 92 -4.96 -7.26 3.71
CA ALA A 92 -4.93 -8.53 2.99
C ALA A 92 -3.50 -8.96 2.68
N GLY A 93 -2.71 -8.07 2.04
CA GLY A 93 -1.34 -8.39 1.63
C GLY A 93 -0.43 -8.74 2.81
N VAL A 94 -0.52 -7.99 3.91
CA VAL A 94 0.24 -8.26 5.15
C VAL A 94 -0.25 -9.54 5.82
N SER A 95 -1.56 -9.78 5.89
CA SER A 95 -2.12 -10.99 6.50
C SER A 95 -1.74 -12.24 5.70
N ASN A 96 -1.83 -12.20 4.37
CA ASN A 96 -1.43 -13.28 3.47
C ASN A 96 0.07 -13.62 3.61
N LYS A 97 0.93 -12.60 3.74
CA LYS A 97 2.37 -12.81 3.99
C LYS A 97 2.61 -13.60 5.28
N TYR A 98 2.08 -13.13 6.41
CA TYR A 98 2.28 -13.80 7.70
C TYR A 98 1.62 -15.18 7.77
N LEU A 99 0.48 -15.35 7.10
CA LEU A 99 -0.20 -16.64 6.99
C LEU A 99 0.65 -17.65 6.20
N LYS A 100 1.27 -17.24 5.09
CA LYS A 100 2.24 -18.07 4.36
C LYS A 100 3.42 -18.45 5.25
N GLU A 101 3.98 -17.50 5.99
CA GLU A 101 5.07 -17.79 6.93
C GLU A 101 4.65 -18.82 8.00
N ALA A 102 3.46 -18.67 8.59
CA ALA A 102 2.93 -19.58 9.60
C ALA A 102 2.56 -20.98 9.07
N THR A 103 2.08 -21.07 7.83
CA THR A 103 1.77 -22.35 7.15
C THR A 103 3.01 -23.05 6.60
N THR A 104 4.11 -22.32 6.37
CA THR A 104 5.40 -22.89 5.96
C THR A 104 6.11 -23.60 7.12
N VAL A 105 5.78 -23.26 8.37
CA VAL A 105 6.22 -24.00 9.55
C VAL A 105 5.46 -25.33 9.61
N LYS A 106 5.91 -26.30 8.81
CA LYS A 106 5.56 -27.70 9.04
C LYS A 106 6.23 -28.13 10.35
N LEU A 107 5.42 -28.51 11.34
CA LEU A 107 5.89 -29.23 12.52
C LEU A 107 6.39 -30.60 12.07
N GLU A 108 7.62 -30.66 11.56
CA GLU A 108 8.31 -31.92 11.33
C GLU A 108 8.82 -32.44 12.67
N VAL A 109 7.94 -33.18 13.36
CA VAL A 109 8.33 -33.87 14.59
C VAL A 109 8.64 -35.31 14.20
N GLN A 110 9.91 -35.59 13.92
CA GLN A 110 10.39 -36.96 13.77
C GLN A 110 10.35 -37.64 15.15
N ASP A 111 9.72 -38.82 15.20
CA ASP A 111 9.75 -39.76 16.33
C ASP A 111 9.13 -39.31 17.67
N TYR A 112 8.15 -38.39 17.66
CA TYR A 112 7.38 -38.04 18.86
C TYR A 112 5.89 -38.40 18.73
N VAL A 113 5.38 -39.20 19.67
CA VAL A 113 3.95 -39.52 19.77
C VAL A 113 3.29 -38.56 20.74
N PHE A 114 2.47 -37.65 20.21
CA PHE A 114 1.75 -36.68 21.03
C PHE A 114 0.75 -37.36 21.98
N ASN A 115 0.72 -36.90 23.23
CA ASN A 115 -0.36 -37.25 24.14
C ASN A 115 -1.65 -36.48 23.79
N LYS A 116 -2.78 -36.85 24.41
CA LYS A 116 -4.08 -36.24 24.12
C LYS A 116 -4.10 -34.71 24.29
N SER A 117 -3.43 -34.17 25.32
CA SER A 117 -3.39 -32.72 25.56
C SER A 117 -2.57 -31.98 24.50
N GLU A 118 -1.44 -32.55 24.06
CA GLU A 118 -0.59 -31.96 23.02
C GLU A 118 -1.25 -32.01 21.65
N GLN A 119 -1.87 -33.14 21.30
CA GLN A 119 -2.64 -33.26 20.06
C GLN A 119 -3.78 -32.23 20.01
N LEU A 120 -4.39 -31.92 21.16
CA LEU A 120 -5.44 -30.92 21.26
C LEU A 120 -4.91 -29.49 21.01
N ILE A 121 -3.67 -29.20 21.39
CA ILE A 121 -3.00 -27.92 21.08
C ILE A 121 -2.69 -27.82 19.58
N ILE A 122 -2.19 -28.90 18.97
CA ILE A 122 -1.90 -28.95 17.53
C ILE A 122 -3.19 -28.73 16.72
N ASN A 123 -4.27 -29.39 17.11
CA ASN A 123 -5.56 -29.23 16.45
C ASN A 123 -6.09 -27.79 16.60
N LYS A 124 -5.92 -27.16 17.78
CA LYS A 124 -6.27 -25.74 17.98
C LYS A 124 -5.46 -24.81 17.07
N TYR A 125 -4.17 -25.07 16.92
CA TYR A 125 -3.30 -24.32 16.02
C TYR A 125 -3.74 -24.46 14.55
N GLY A 126 -4.03 -25.69 14.10
CA GLY A 126 -4.55 -25.95 12.76
C GLY A 126 -5.85 -25.20 12.48
N ASN A 127 -6.82 -25.29 13.39
CA ASN A 127 -8.10 -24.57 13.25
C ASN A 127 -7.91 -23.05 13.20
N ALA A 128 -6.99 -22.50 13.98
CA ALA A 128 -6.69 -21.07 13.96
C ALA A 128 -6.08 -20.62 12.61
N LEU A 129 -5.23 -21.45 12.01
CA LEU A 129 -4.70 -21.20 10.67
C LEU A 129 -5.80 -21.21 9.60
N GLU A 130 -6.67 -22.21 9.62
CA GLU A 130 -7.81 -22.30 8.69
C GLU A 130 -8.76 -21.10 8.83
N GLU A 131 -9.00 -20.64 10.06
CA GLU A 131 -9.84 -19.46 10.31
C GLU A 131 -9.16 -18.17 9.80
N LEU A 132 -7.85 -18.03 9.99
CA LEU A 132 -7.08 -16.91 9.44
C LEU A 132 -7.05 -16.93 7.90
N GLU A 133 -6.92 -18.11 7.28
CA GLU A 133 -7.05 -18.28 5.82
C GLU A 133 -8.41 -17.80 5.31
N ARG A 134 -9.49 -18.24 5.95
CA ARG A 134 -10.85 -17.83 5.60
C ARG A 134 -11.03 -16.32 5.73
N LEU A 135 -10.63 -15.74 6.87
CA LEU A 135 -10.76 -14.32 7.13
C LEU A 135 -9.95 -13.49 6.13
N ASN A 136 -8.74 -13.94 5.78
CA ASN A 136 -7.92 -13.27 4.77
C ASN A 136 -8.59 -13.31 3.38
N SER A 137 -9.15 -14.46 2.97
CA SER A 137 -9.89 -14.58 1.70
C SER A 137 -11.11 -13.66 1.66
N ASP A 138 -11.87 -13.56 2.75
CA ASP A 138 -13.01 -12.67 2.82
C ASP A 138 -12.59 -11.20 2.77
N LEU A 139 -11.48 -10.87 3.41
CA LEU A 139 -10.89 -9.54 3.38
C LEU A 139 -10.46 -9.14 1.96
N GLU A 140 -9.82 -10.05 1.21
CA GLU A 140 -9.45 -9.88 -0.20
C GLU A 140 -10.70 -9.63 -1.08
N LYS A 141 -11.75 -10.45 -0.94
CA LYS A 141 -13.01 -10.28 -1.69
C LYS A 141 -13.68 -8.94 -1.42
N ILE A 142 -13.65 -8.46 -0.17
CA ILE A 142 -14.21 -7.14 0.17
C ILE A 142 -13.37 -6.05 -0.46
N ALA A 143 -12.04 -6.18 -0.42
CA ALA A 143 -11.13 -5.22 -1.01
C ALA A 143 -11.32 -5.10 -2.53
N ASP A 144 -11.47 -6.21 -3.24
CA ASP A 144 -11.79 -6.26 -4.68
C ASP A 144 -13.13 -5.60 -5.02
N LYS A 145 -14.17 -5.89 -4.22
CA LYS A 145 -15.50 -5.27 -4.39
C LYS A 145 -15.44 -3.75 -4.24
N ILE A 146 -14.66 -3.25 -3.28
CA ILE A 146 -14.48 -1.81 -3.05
C ILE A 146 -13.75 -1.19 -4.25
N PHE A 147 -12.65 -1.81 -4.70
CA PHE A 147 -11.88 -1.34 -5.85
C PHE A 147 -12.73 -1.27 -7.13
N GLY A 148 -13.51 -2.32 -7.42
CA GLY A 148 -14.42 -2.35 -8.56
C GLY A 148 -15.51 -1.27 -8.52
N LYS A 149 -16.03 -0.92 -7.33
CA LYS A 149 -16.99 0.18 -7.16
C LYS A 149 -16.35 1.55 -7.42
N ILE A 150 -15.11 1.76 -6.96
CA ILE A 150 -14.38 3.01 -7.17
C ILE A 150 -14.19 3.26 -8.68
N ILE A 151 -13.72 2.25 -9.42
CA ILE A 151 -13.52 2.34 -10.88
C ILE A 151 -14.82 2.70 -11.62
N LYS A 152 -15.93 2.04 -11.28
CA LYS A 152 -17.24 2.34 -11.89
C LYS A 152 -17.71 3.77 -11.62
N THR A 153 -17.45 4.28 -10.42
CA THR A 153 -17.86 5.64 -10.02
C THR A 153 -17.04 6.71 -10.73
N ASP A 154 -15.74 6.47 -10.96
CA ASP A 154 -14.88 7.38 -11.71
C ASP A 154 -15.19 7.39 -13.21
N ASN A 155 -15.56 6.25 -13.79
CA ASN A 155 -16.01 6.18 -15.18
C ASN A 155 -17.32 6.96 -15.39
N LEU A 156 -18.29 6.83 -14.48
CA LEU A 156 -19.57 7.57 -14.53
C LEU A 156 -19.39 9.10 -14.42
N LYS A 157 -18.41 9.57 -13.63
CA LYS A 157 -18.10 11.00 -13.54
C LYS A 157 -17.45 11.53 -14.82
N ASN A 158 -16.60 10.74 -15.46
CA ASN A 158 -15.93 11.13 -16.70
C ASN A 158 -16.88 11.14 -17.91
N GLU A 159 -17.94 10.33 -17.90
CA GLU A 159 -18.99 10.37 -18.92
C GLU A 159 -19.88 11.61 -18.79
N LYS A 160 -20.33 11.96 -17.58
CA LYS A 160 -21.12 13.19 -17.36
C LYS A 160 -20.42 14.48 -17.77
N ILE A 161 -19.10 14.55 -17.62
CA ILE A 161 -18.31 15.73 -18.01
C ILE A 161 -18.17 15.85 -19.55
N LYS A 162 -18.38 14.75 -20.29
CA LYS A 162 -18.37 14.76 -21.77
C LYS A 162 -19.72 15.15 -22.37
N GLU A 163 -20.83 14.96 -21.66
CA GLU A 163 -22.17 15.33 -22.13
C GLU A 163 -22.51 16.82 -21.90
N GLU A 164 -21.76 17.52 -21.03
CA GLU A 164 -21.96 18.95 -20.74
C GLU A 164 -21.01 19.89 -21.52
N LYS A 165 -20.30 19.40 -22.54
CA LYS A 165 -19.46 20.20 -23.45
C LYS A 165 -19.92 20.06 -24.90
#